data_AF-A0A836WH33-F1
#
_entry.id   AF-A0A836WH33-F1
#
_cell.length_a   1.000
_cell.length_b   1.000
_cell.length_c   1.000
_cell.angle_alpha   90.00
_cell.angle_beta   90.00
_cell.angle_gamma   90.00
#
_symmetry.space_group_name_H-M   'P 1'
#
loop_
_entity.id
_entity.type
_entity.pdbx_description
1 polymer ?
#
loop_
_entity_poly.entity_id
_entity_poly.type
_entity_poly.pdbx_seq_one_letter_code
_entity_poly.pdbx_strand_id
1 'polypeptide(L)'
;MRVGAVTNYTGRTRDGTHLMDLLRAHPKVRLEALFGPEHGIWGDRPAGEEVGSCLDPEVGVKVWSLYGRTRKPTPDMLEGLDVLVFDVQDVGARFYTFLSTMSLAMEAAFQAGIPFFVLDRPNPITGTHIEGPVLEMRFSSFVGLHPLPIRHGMTLGELALMIADRWLSVRGKLEVVRMEGWRRDMWWEDTGWPWRNPSPNMPSPSAALCYPGTCLAEGTNLSEGRGTEVPFEQMGAPWIRGSQLAEELNARGLDGIVFRPVSFVPEPLPSAPNPKYRGIRCEGVLLEVKDKDAFQPVRTGVHILSAVGKLFPEFTFYEDRFDRLAGTEDLRMALEDGRDPEDIVAGWKDGLEAFQDLRIEYLLYT
;
A
#
# COMPACT_ATOMS: atom_id res chain seq x y z
N MET A 1 22.88 -23.45 2.74
CA MET A 1 21.94 -22.61 3.49
C MET A 1 20.56 -22.75 2.86
N ARG A 2 19.56 -23.12 3.67
CA ARG A 2 18.16 -23.31 3.28
C ARG A 2 17.40 -22.00 3.46
N VAL A 3 16.83 -21.49 2.37
CA VAL A 3 16.22 -20.16 2.32
C VAL A 3 14.72 -20.29 2.09
N GLY A 4 13.94 -19.57 2.88
CA GLY A 4 12.58 -19.18 2.52
C GLY A 4 12.58 -17.77 1.94
N ALA A 5 11.69 -17.48 0.98
CA ALA A 5 11.54 -16.13 0.44
C ALA A 5 10.08 -15.68 0.42
N VAL A 6 9.80 -14.56 1.09
CA VAL A 6 8.59 -13.75 0.92
C VAL A 6 8.80 -12.84 -0.27
N THR A 7 8.11 -13.11 -1.37
CA THR A 7 8.29 -12.40 -2.64
C THR A 7 6.99 -12.41 -3.43
N ASN A 8 6.92 -11.59 -4.48
CA ASN A 8 5.91 -11.72 -5.53
C ASN A 8 6.54 -11.35 -6.88
N TYR A 9 5.71 -11.12 -7.90
CA TYR A 9 6.12 -10.83 -9.28
C TYR A 9 7.09 -9.65 -9.39
N THR A 10 7.07 -8.73 -8.41
CA THR A 10 7.96 -7.55 -8.36
C THR A 10 9.37 -7.86 -7.85
N GLY A 11 9.59 -9.01 -7.21
CA GLY A 11 10.86 -9.50 -6.70
C GLY A 11 11.82 -9.89 -7.82
N ARG A 12 12.16 -8.90 -8.67
CA ARG A 12 12.98 -9.05 -9.88
C ARG A 12 14.10 -8.02 -9.88
N THR A 13 15.20 -8.40 -10.51
CA THR A 13 16.30 -7.50 -10.88
C THR A 13 15.92 -6.63 -12.06
N ARG A 14 16.79 -5.67 -12.40
CA ARG A 14 16.59 -4.72 -13.51
C ARG A 14 16.43 -5.41 -14.87
N ASP A 15 17.16 -6.50 -15.11
CA ASP A 15 17.05 -7.35 -16.31
C ASP A 15 15.82 -8.28 -16.30
N GLY A 16 15.07 -8.30 -15.20
CA GLY A 16 13.84 -9.07 -15.05
C GLY A 16 14.02 -10.47 -14.46
N THR A 17 15.24 -10.90 -14.11
CA THR A 17 15.44 -12.17 -13.39
C THR A 17 14.73 -12.16 -12.04
N HIS A 18 13.95 -13.19 -11.72
CA HIS A 18 13.21 -13.27 -10.45
C HIS A 18 14.10 -13.75 -9.30
N LEU A 19 13.80 -13.31 -8.07
CA LEU A 19 14.54 -13.72 -6.86
C LEU A 19 14.61 -15.25 -6.73
N MET A 20 13.53 -15.95 -7.06
CA MET A 20 13.49 -17.41 -7.09
C MET A 20 14.63 -18.01 -7.93
N ASP A 21 14.85 -17.47 -9.14
CA ASP A 21 15.85 -17.98 -10.06
C ASP A 21 17.26 -17.67 -9.56
N LEU A 22 17.47 -16.48 -8.99
CA LEU A 22 18.74 -16.08 -8.38
C LEU A 22 19.13 -16.98 -7.21
N LEU A 23 18.17 -17.26 -6.31
CA LEU A 23 18.42 -18.11 -5.15
C LEU A 23 18.70 -19.56 -5.56
N ARG A 24 18.03 -20.09 -6.59
CA ARG A 24 18.26 -21.45 -7.11
C ARG A 24 19.57 -21.59 -7.87
N ALA A 25 20.00 -20.54 -8.57
CA ALA A 25 21.24 -20.56 -9.34
C ALA A 25 22.50 -20.57 -8.45
N HIS A 26 22.40 -20.11 -7.19
CA HIS A 26 23.56 -19.96 -6.34
C HIS A 26 23.95 -21.29 -5.63
N PRO A 27 25.17 -21.82 -5.81
CA PRO A 27 25.54 -23.19 -5.42
C PRO A 27 25.55 -23.48 -3.91
N LYS A 28 25.57 -22.43 -3.06
CA LYS A 28 25.54 -22.55 -1.59
C LYS A 28 24.16 -22.28 -0.99
N VAL A 29 23.19 -21.91 -1.82
CA VAL A 29 21.82 -21.58 -1.43
C VAL A 29 20.89 -22.67 -1.94
N ARG A 30 19.94 -23.06 -1.10
CA ARG A 30 18.86 -23.96 -1.47
C ARG A 30 17.55 -23.27 -1.11
N LEU A 31 16.78 -22.87 -2.11
CA LEU A 31 15.43 -22.35 -1.92
C LEU A 31 14.49 -23.52 -1.56
N GLU A 32 13.94 -23.51 -0.34
CA GLU A 32 13.05 -24.57 0.15
C GLU A 32 11.57 -24.17 0.11
N ALA A 33 11.29 -22.87 0.27
CA ALA A 33 9.92 -22.35 0.35
C ALA A 33 9.80 -20.93 -0.21
N LEU A 34 8.66 -20.68 -0.84
CA LEU A 34 8.19 -19.36 -1.24
C LEU A 34 6.94 -19.01 -0.45
N PHE A 35 6.80 -17.74 -0.11
CA PHE A 35 5.69 -17.21 0.66
C PHE A 35 5.07 -16.05 -0.13
N GLY A 36 3.90 -16.28 -0.70
CA GLY A 36 3.17 -15.28 -1.49
C GLY A 36 2.32 -14.38 -0.58
N PRO A 37 2.46 -13.05 -0.67
CA PRO A 37 1.58 -12.11 0.03
C PRO A 37 0.19 -12.06 -0.63
N GLU A 38 -0.59 -11.01 -0.36
CA GLU A 38 -1.78 -10.67 -1.15
C GLU A 38 -1.43 -10.66 -2.66
N HIS A 39 -2.35 -11.13 -3.51
CA HIS A 39 -2.15 -11.37 -4.97
C HIS A 39 -1.22 -12.53 -5.35
N GLY A 40 -0.64 -13.24 -4.36
CA GLY A 40 0.20 -14.42 -4.58
C GLY A 40 1.59 -14.11 -5.15
N ILE A 41 2.33 -15.17 -5.51
CA ILE A 41 3.70 -15.04 -6.04
C ILE A 41 3.71 -14.36 -7.42
N TRP A 42 2.71 -14.63 -8.26
CA TRP A 42 2.73 -14.20 -9.66
C TRP A 42 1.93 -12.91 -9.93
N GLY A 43 1.28 -12.35 -8.91
CA GLY A 43 0.51 -11.11 -9.02
C GLY A 43 -0.71 -11.24 -9.93
N ASP A 44 -1.16 -12.45 -10.22
CA ASP A 44 -2.24 -12.78 -11.15
C ASP A 44 -3.60 -12.96 -10.45
N ARG A 45 -3.66 -12.71 -9.13
CA ARG A 45 -4.86 -12.89 -8.32
C ARG A 45 -5.49 -11.56 -7.87
N PRO A 46 -6.83 -11.41 -7.96
CA PRO A 46 -7.55 -10.26 -7.43
C PRO A 46 -7.28 -9.97 -5.94
N ALA A 47 -7.53 -8.72 -5.53
CA ALA A 47 -7.55 -8.37 -4.11
C ALA A 47 -8.64 -9.16 -3.36
N GLY A 48 -8.34 -9.65 -2.16
CA GLY A 48 -9.31 -10.40 -1.36
C GLY A 48 -9.48 -11.90 -1.69
N GLU A 49 -8.84 -12.43 -2.74
CA GLU A 49 -8.93 -13.87 -3.08
C GLU A 49 -7.97 -14.72 -2.23
N GLU A 50 -8.44 -15.85 -1.69
CA GLU A 50 -7.58 -16.81 -0.99
C GLU A 50 -6.70 -17.59 -1.97
N VAL A 51 -5.38 -17.52 -1.80
CA VAL A 51 -4.44 -18.36 -2.53
C VAL A 51 -4.19 -19.64 -1.72
N GLY A 52 -4.38 -20.81 -2.33
CA GLY A 52 -4.04 -22.10 -1.71
C GLY A 52 -2.53 -22.37 -1.74
N SER A 53 -2.04 -23.15 -0.78
CA SER A 53 -0.63 -23.61 -0.81
C SER A 53 -0.45 -24.68 -1.90
N CYS A 54 0.61 -24.57 -2.68
CA CYS A 54 0.88 -25.49 -3.79
C CYS A 54 2.36 -25.81 -3.92
N LEU A 55 2.70 -26.78 -4.77
CA LEU A 55 4.05 -26.90 -5.30
C LEU A 55 4.13 -26.03 -6.55
N ASP A 56 5.20 -25.24 -6.67
CA ASP A 56 5.47 -24.54 -7.92
C ASP A 56 5.63 -25.57 -9.05
N PRO A 57 4.84 -25.49 -10.13
CA PRO A 57 4.79 -26.52 -11.15
C PRO A 57 6.06 -26.57 -12.01
N GLU A 58 6.82 -25.48 -12.09
CA GLU A 58 8.05 -25.41 -12.89
C GLU A 58 9.29 -25.84 -12.09
N VAL A 59 9.32 -25.49 -10.80
CA VAL A 59 10.54 -25.64 -9.99
C VAL A 59 10.43 -26.59 -8.81
N GLY A 60 9.23 -27.06 -8.48
CA GLY A 60 8.98 -28.03 -7.40
C GLY A 60 9.20 -27.50 -5.98
N VAL A 61 9.27 -26.17 -5.82
CA VAL A 61 9.43 -25.50 -4.52
C VAL A 61 8.06 -25.35 -3.86
N LYS A 62 7.99 -25.49 -2.52
CA LYS A 62 6.74 -25.28 -1.79
C LYS A 62 6.35 -23.80 -1.82
N VAL A 63 5.12 -23.49 -2.19
CA VAL A 63 4.55 -22.14 -2.19
C VAL A 63 3.45 -22.07 -1.13
N TRP A 64 3.67 -21.22 -0.13
CA TRP A 64 2.71 -20.91 0.93
C TRP A 64 2.02 -19.58 0.64
N SER A 65 0.74 -19.51 0.93
CA SER A 65 0.00 -18.25 0.90
C SER A 65 0.01 -17.60 2.27
N LEU A 66 0.37 -16.32 2.32
CA LEU A 66 0.31 -15.45 3.49
C LEU A 66 -0.88 -14.48 3.40
N TYR A 67 -2.00 -14.93 2.82
CA TYR A 67 -3.24 -14.19 2.73
C TYR A 67 -4.45 -15.04 3.14
N GLY A 68 -5.58 -14.39 3.44
CA GLY A 68 -6.80 -15.07 3.89
C GLY A 68 -6.66 -15.62 5.31
N ARG A 69 -6.86 -16.94 5.48
CA ARG A 69 -6.80 -17.63 6.79
C ARG A 69 -5.42 -17.61 7.45
N THR A 70 -4.35 -17.56 6.65
CA THR A 70 -2.98 -17.57 7.15
C THR A 70 -2.26 -16.34 6.64
N ARG A 71 -2.04 -15.35 7.52
CA ARG A 71 -1.32 -14.10 7.17
C ARG A 71 0.09 -14.02 7.76
N LYS A 72 0.37 -14.90 8.71
CA LYS A 72 1.65 -15.05 9.41
C LYS A 72 2.17 -16.47 9.14
N PRO A 73 3.44 -16.66 8.74
CA PRO A 73 4.02 -17.99 8.61
C PRO A 73 3.82 -18.80 9.89
N THR A 74 3.38 -20.05 9.76
CA THR A 74 3.29 -20.96 10.91
C THR A 74 4.65 -21.58 11.21
N PRO A 75 4.88 -22.12 12.42
CA PRO A 75 6.12 -22.83 12.75
C PRO A 75 6.45 -23.93 11.73
N ASP A 76 5.46 -24.72 11.31
CA ASP A 76 5.63 -25.80 10.32
C ASP A 76 6.08 -25.28 8.94
N MET A 77 5.65 -24.07 8.55
CA MET A 77 6.09 -23.47 7.29
C MET A 77 7.54 -23.00 7.35
N LEU A 78 8.05 -22.68 8.53
CA LEU A 78 9.43 -22.23 8.77
C LEU A 78 10.38 -23.37 9.14
N GLU A 79 9.86 -24.58 9.35
CA GLU A 79 10.65 -25.73 9.79
C GLU A 79 11.78 -26.04 8.78
N GLY A 80 13.00 -26.11 9.32
CA GLY A 80 14.19 -26.41 8.52
C GLY A 80 14.66 -25.28 7.62
N LEU A 81 14.11 -24.07 7.72
CA LEU A 81 14.73 -22.89 7.10
C LEU A 81 15.90 -22.40 7.96
N ASP A 82 16.95 -21.91 7.31
CA ASP A 82 18.08 -21.27 8.00
C ASP A 82 17.92 -19.74 8.01
N VAL A 83 17.12 -19.17 7.10
CA VAL A 83 16.88 -17.72 6.94
C VAL A 83 15.58 -17.48 6.14
N LEU A 84 14.90 -16.37 6.44
CA LEU A 84 13.76 -15.86 5.66
C LEU A 84 14.14 -14.53 5.00
N VAL A 85 14.00 -14.45 3.67
CA VAL A 85 14.29 -13.25 2.86
C VAL A 85 12.97 -12.59 2.45
N PHE A 86 12.91 -11.28 2.48
CA PHE A 86 11.78 -10.48 2.01
C PHE A 86 12.22 -9.60 0.84
N ASP A 87 11.53 -9.71 -0.29
CA ASP A 87 11.79 -8.93 -1.50
C ASP A 87 10.48 -8.64 -2.26
N VAL A 88 9.87 -7.50 -1.95
CA VAL A 88 8.58 -7.09 -2.54
C VAL A 88 8.59 -5.57 -2.74
N GLN A 89 8.17 -5.11 -3.92
CA GLN A 89 7.93 -3.68 -4.18
C GLN A 89 6.61 -3.25 -3.56
N ASP A 90 6.67 -2.24 -2.68
CA ASP A 90 5.51 -1.58 -2.05
C ASP A 90 5.11 -0.31 -2.82
N VAL A 91 4.09 0.41 -2.33
CA VAL A 91 3.58 1.66 -2.91
C VAL A 91 3.68 2.87 -1.96
N GLY A 92 4.17 2.71 -0.73
CA GLY A 92 4.39 3.79 0.22
C GLY A 92 3.16 4.22 1.04
N ALA A 93 2.15 3.35 1.12
CA ALA A 93 0.89 3.59 1.83
C ALA A 93 0.64 2.52 2.90
N ARG A 94 0.23 2.94 4.11
CA ARG A 94 0.05 2.05 5.28
C ARG A 94 -0.89 0.87 5.03
N PHE A 95 -1.97 1.08 4.29
CA PHE A 95 -2.96 0.06 3.99
C PHE A 95 -2.60 -0.84 2.79
N TYR A 96 -1.42 -0.65 2.19
CA TYR A 96 -0.87 -1.62 1.26
C TYR A 96 -0.25 -2.78 2.06
N THR A 97 -0.88 -3.95 1.96
CA THR A 97 -0.73 -5.01 2.97
C THR A 97 0.61 -5.75 2.95
N PHE A 98 1.50 -5.46 1.99
CA PHE A 98 2.84 -6.04 1.96
C PHE A 98 3.68 -5.63 3.17
N LEU A 99 3.51 -4.42 3.68
CA LEU A 99 4.06 -3.98 4.95
C LEU A 99 3.58 -4.86 6.12
N SER A 100 2.29 -5.16 6.17
CA SER A 100 1.72 -6.04 7.19
C SER A 100 2.24 -7.48 7.07
N THR A 101 2.35 -8.01 5.85
CA THR A 101 2.96 -9.32 5.59
C THR A 101 4.43 -9.34 6.05
N MET A 102 5.22 -8.31 5.74
CA MET A 102 6.61 -8.20 6.18
C MET A 102 6.70 -8.24 7.71
N SER A 103 5.87 -7.45 8.41
CA SER A 103 5.85 -7.43 9.87
C SER A 103 5.55 -8.80 10.48
N LEU A 104 4.51 -9.49 9.98
CA LEU A 104 4.10 -10.78 10.52
C LEU A 104 5.13 -11.87 10.20
N ALA A 105 5.71 -11.85 9.00
CA ALA A 105 6.76 -12.77 8.60
C ALA A 105 8.05 -12.57 9.42
N MET A 106 8.43 -11.32 9.69
CA MET A 106 9.56 -10.96 10.53
C MET A 106 9.35 -11.44 11.97
N GLU A 107 8.16 -11.21 12.55
CA GLU A 107 7.83 -11.70 13.89
C GLU A 107 7.89 -13.24 13.96
N ALA A 108 7.37 -13.94 12.96
CA ALA A 108 7.41 -15.39 12.88
C ALA A 108 8.85 -15.93 12.75
N ALA A 109 9.70 -15.28 11.94
CA ALA A 109 11.11 -15.62 11.81
C ALA A 109 11.86 -15.47 13.15
N PHE A 110 11.62 -14.38 13.86
CA PHE A 110 12.22 -14.15 15.19
C PHE A 110 11.75 -15.19 16.20
N GLN A 111 10.46 -15.57 16.20
CA GLN A 111 9.93 -16.65 17.03
C GLN A 111 10.55 -18.02 16.72
N ALA A 112 10.84 -18.28 15.44
CA ALA A 112 11.52 -19.50 15.00
C ALA A 112 13.04 -19.46 15.22
N GLY A 113 13.60 -18.33 15.68
CA GLY A 113 15.04 -18.16 15.90
C GLY A 113 15.87 -18.09 14.61
N ILE A 114 15.24 -17.80 13.46
CA ILE A 114 15.93 -17.67 12.18
C ILE A 114 16.10 -16.19 11.81
N PRO A 115 17.21 -15.78 11.17
CA PRO A 115 17.39 -14.42 10.69
C PRO A 115 16.34 -14.03 9.64
N PHE A 116 15.98 -12.75 9.62
CA PHE A 116 15.13 -12.13 8.62
C PHE A 116 15.93 -11.10 7.81
N PHE A 117 15.88 -11.20 6.49
CA PHE A 117 16.58 -10.30 5.57
C PHE A 117 15.58 -9.50 4.77
N VAL A 118 15.77 -8.19 4.68
CA VAL A 118 14.99 -7.33 3.77
C VAL A 118 15.89 -6.88 2.64
N LEU A 119 15.56 -7.27 1.41
CA LEU A 119 16.15 -6.69 0.21
C LEU A 119 15.41 -5.38 -0.07
N ASP A 120 15.99 -4.27 0.34
CA ASP A 120 15.26 -3.01 0.37
C ASP A 120 14.94 -2.50 -1.05
N ARG A 121 13.83 -1.77 -1.18
CA ARG A 121 13.33 -1.26 -2.45
C ARG A 121 12.88 0.21 -2.33
N PRO A 122 12.87 0.96 -3.44
CA PRO A 122 12.45 2.37 -3.43
C PRO A 122 11.02 2.51 -2.90
N ASN A 123 10.77 3.53 -2.09
CA ASN A 123 9.41 4.03 -1.92
C ASN A 123 9.03 4.79 -3.20
N PRO A 124 8.03 4.35 -3.99
CA PRO A 124 7.77 4.92 -5.30
C PRO A 124 7.14 6.31 -5.26
N ILE A 125 6.62 6.71 -4.10
CA ILE A 125 6.01 8.02 -3.85
C ILE A 125 6.88 8.86 -2.91
N THR A 126 8.20 8.76 -3.10
CA THR A 126 9.28 9.48 -2.39
C THR A 126 9.39 9.18 -0.89
N GLY A 127 10.58 9.46 -0.32
CA GLY A 127 10.88 9.35 1.11
C GLY A 127 10.71 10.66 1.88
N THR A 128 10.36 11.77 1.22
CA THR A 128 10.33 13.10 1.86
C THR A 128 9.03 13.35 2.62
N HIS A 129 7.88 13.07 2.01
CA HIS A 129 6.57 13.48 2.53
C HIS A 129 5.94 12.46 3.50
N ILE A 130 5.22 12.97 4.50
CA ILE A 130 4.35 12.22 5.40
C ILE A 130 2.97 12.87 5.43
N GLU A 131 1.91 12.06 5.40
CA GLU A 131 0.53 12.57 5.39
C GLU A 131 -0.46 11.60 6.04
N GLY A 132 -1.54 12.15 6.59
CA GLY A 132 -2.64 11.40 7.17
C GLY A 132 -2.51 11.17 8.68
N PRO A 133 -3.61 10.79 9.34
CA PRO A 133 -3.59 10.48 10.75
C PRO A 133 -2.72 9.25 11.02
N VAL A 134 -1.95 9.30 12.10
CA VAL A 134 -1.23 8.15 12.63
C VAL A 134 -2.24 7.14 13.16
N LEU A 135 -2.06 5.86 12.82
CA LEU A 135 -2.97 4.79 13.25
C LEU A 135 -3.07 4.74 14.78
N GLU A 136 -4.29 4.85 15.29
CA GLU A 136 -4.61 4.49 16.67
C GLU A 136 -4.72 2.97 16.79
N MET A 137 -4.03 2.39 17.77
CA MET A 137 -3.90 0.93 17.89
C MET A 137 -5.23 0.19 18.06
N ARG A 138 -6.31 0.86 18.51
CA ARG A 138 -7.67 0.27 18.55
C ARG A 138 -8.23 -0.09 17.17
N PHE A 139 -7.75 0.57 16.11
CA PHE A 139 -8.09 0.27 14.70
C PHE A 139 -7.06 -0.63 14.02
N SER A 140 -6.08 -1.16 14.76
CA SER A 140 -5.06 -2.06 14.22
C SER A 140 -5.69 -3.28 13.55
N SER A 141 -5.28 -3.53 12.31
CA SER A 141 -5.78 -4.62 11.48
C SER A 141 -4.76 -4.96 10.38
N PHE A 142 -5.08 -5.89 9.48
CA PHE A 142 -4.15 -6.26 8.41
C PHE A 142 -3.89 -5.13 7.39
N VAL A 143 -4.76 -4.12 7.31
CA VAL A 143 -4.55 -2.89 6.51
C VAL A 143 -3.85 -1.77 7.31
N GLY A 144 -3.28 -2.10 8.47
CA GLY A 144 -2.53 -1.16 9.30
C GLY A 144 -2.24 -1.80 10.65
N LEU A 145 -1.06 -2.39 10.82
CA LEU A 145 -0.69 -3.07 12.06
C LEU A 145 -0.05 -2.13 13.08
N HIS A 146 0.63 -1.10 12.61
CA HIS A 146 1.55 -0.26 13.39
C HIS A 146 1.14 1.22 13.34
N PRO A 147 1.46 2.02 14.38
CA PRO A 147 1.12 3.43 14.47
C PRO A 147 1.93 4.26 13.47
N LEU A 148 1.58 4.14 12.20
CA LEU A 148 2.15 4.85 11.06
C LEU A 148 1.09 5.81 10.49
N PRO A 149 1.50 6.95 9.91
CA PRO A 149 0.60 7.76 9.09
C PRO A 149 0.23 7.02 7.80
N ILE A 150 -0.77 7.50 7.07
CA ILE A 150 -1.25 6.87 5.82
C ILE A 150 -0.13 6.85 4.77
N ARG A 151 0.49 7.99 4.49
CA ARG A 151 1.72 8.11 3.71
C ARG A 151 2.88 8.27 4.69
N HIS A 152 3.75 7.26 4.76
CA HIS A 152 4.81 7.18 5.78
C HIS A 152 6.17 7.69 5.30
N GLY A 153 6.39 7.78 3.98
CA GLY A 153 7.64 8.29 3.40
C GLY A 153 8.87 7.51 3.85
N MET A 154 8.78 6.19 3.95
CA MET A 154 9.89 5.31 4.35
C MET A 154 9.97 4.12 3.42
N THR A 155 11.15 3.53 3.25
CA THR A 155 11.27 2.23 2.56
C THR A 155 10.82 1.10 3.47
N LEU A 156 10.58 -0.10 2.91
CA LEU A 156 10.25 -1.26 3.73
C LEU A 156 11.43 -1.69 4.62
N GLY A 157 12.69 -1.49 4.19
CA GLY A 157 13.86 -1.72 5.02
C GLY A 157 13.92 -0.80 6.25
N GLU A 158 13.68 0.51 6.06
CA GLU A 158 13.61 1.48 7.16
C GLU A 158 12.46 1.12 8.13
N LEU A 159 11.28 0.76 7.59
CA LEU A 159 10.14 0.33 8.40
C LEU A 159 10.41 -0.98 9.13
N ALA A 160 11.12 -1.94 8.55
CA ALA A 160 11.47 -3.19 9.21
C ALA A 160 12.32 -2.95 10.48
N LEU A 161 13.30 -2.03 10.40
CA LEU A 161 14.12 -1.63 11.54
C LEU A 161 13.26 -1.01 12.65
N MET A 162 12.39 -0.06 12.28
CA MET A 162 11.48 0.60 13.22
C MET A 162 10.52 -0.38 13.89
N ILE A 163 9.90 -1.27 13.10
CA ILE A 163 8.94 -2.27 13.59
C ILE A 163 9.62 -3.24 14.57
N ALA A 164 10.81 -3.75 14.20
CA ALA A 164 11.55 -4.69 15.03
C ALA A 164 11.95 -4.10 16.39
N ASP A 165 12.30 -2.81 16.43
CA ASP A 165 12.69 -2.12 17.66
C ASP A 165 11.47 -1.73 18.52
N ARG A 166 10.45 -1.10 17.92
CA ARG A 166 9.36 -0.44 18.66
C ARG A 166 8.15 -1.30 18.95
N TRP A 167 7.80 -2.24 18.06
CA TRP A 167 6.46 -2.85 18.09
C TRP A 167 6.44 -4.37 18.11
N LEU A 168 7.52 -5.06 17.71
CA LEU A 168 7.61 -6.50 17.94
C LEU A 168 7.95 -6.80 19.40
N SER A 169 7.22 -7.73 20.00
CA SER A 169 7.49 -8.23 21.37
C SER A 169 8.64 -9.23 21.43
N VAL A 170 8.99 -9.82 20.28
CA VAL A 170 10.10 -10.77 20.12
C VAL A 170 11.30 -10.05 19.49
N ARG A 171 12.50 -10.42 19.92
CA ARG A 171 13.76 -9.94 19.34
C ARG A 171 14.38 -11.04 18.49
N GLY A 172 15.01 -10.66 17.39
CA GLY A 172 15.70 -11.58 16.51
C GLY A 172 16.71 -10.86 15.63
N LYS A 173 17.36 -11.62 14.74
CA LYS A 173 18.36 -11.06 13.84
C LYS A 173 17.68 -10.50 12.57
N LEU A 174 17.71 -9.19 12.41
CA LEU A 174 17.29 -8.48 11.20
C LEU A 174 18.52 -7.98 10.44
N GLU A 175 18.52 -8.15 9.12
CA GLU A 175 19.50 -7.54 8.24
C GLU A 175 18.78 -6.86 7.07
N VAL A 176 19.04 -5.57 6.88
CA VAL A 176 18.52 -4.82 5.73
C VAL A 176 19.65 -4.66 4.72
N VAL A 177 19.46 -5.23 3.54
CA VAL A 177 20.35 -5.03 2.40
C VAL A 177 19.97 -3.71 1.75
N ARG A 178 20.76 -2.67 2.07
CA ARG A 178 20.53 -1.29 1.61
C ARG A 178 20.66 -1.18 0.10
N MET A 179 19.83 -0.33 -0.49
CA MET A 179 20.02 0.11 -1.86
C MET A 179 21.26 1.00 -2.00
N GLU A 180 21.86 0.98 -3.19
CA GLU A 180 22.89 1.94 -3.58
C GLU A 180 22.27 3.03 -4.46
N GLY A 181 22.59 4.30 -4.18
CA GLY A 181 22.22 5.44 -5.03
C GLY A 181 20.78 5.96 -4.89
N TRP A 182 19.87 5.23 -4.24
CA TRP A 182 18.54 5.77 -3.91
C TRP A 182 18.68 6.93 -2.92
N ARG A 183 17.99 8.03 -3.21
CA ARG A 183 17.88 9.19 -2.32
C ARG A 183 16.43 9.43 -1.99
N ARG A 184 16.18 10.04 -0.84
CA ARG A 184 14.82 10.23 -0.34
C ARG A 184 13.98 11.10 -1.26
N ASP A 185 14.58 12.02 -2.01
CA ASP A 185 13.93 12.94 -2.94
C ASP A 185 13.54 12.32 -4.28
N MET A 186 13.96 11.08 -4.57
CA MET A 186 13.67 10.43 -5.84
C MET A 186 12.20 10.03 -5.95
N TRP A 187 11.60 10.41 -7.07
CA TRP A 187 10.38 9.79 -7.58
C TRP A 187 10.71 8.47 -8.29
N TRP A 188 9.71 7.62 -8.55
CA TRP A 188 9.95 6.34 -9.21
C TRP A 188 10.70 6.48 -10.54
N GLU A 189 10.37 7.49 -11.35
CA GLU A 189 11.00 7.72 -12.65
C GLU A 189 12.51 8.03 -12.52
N ASP A 190 12.93 8.69 -11.45
CA ASP A 190 14.34 9.04 -11.20
C ASP A 190 15.20 7.81 -10.92
N THR A 191 14.59 6.72 -10.45
CA THR A 191 15.30 5.45 -10.20
C THR A 191 15.80 4.80 -11.49
N GLY A 192 15.15 5.10 -12.64
CA GLY A 192 15.39 4.43 -13.91
C GLY A 192 15.02 2.94 -13.92
N TRP A 193 14.27 2.46 -12.92
CA TRP A 193 13.73 1.11 -12.86
C TRP A 193 12.38 1.01 -13.58
N PRO A 194 12.12 -0.08 -14.33
CA PRO A 194 10.83 -0.29 -14.96
C PRO A 194 9.74 -0.50 -13.90
N TRP A 195 8.60 0.17 -14.05
CA TRP A 195 7.44 -0.11 -13.21
C TRP A 195 6.91 -1.51 -13.52
N ARG A 196 6.77 -2.32 -12.48
CA ARG A 196 6.09 -3.62 -12.54
C ARG A 196 4.97 -3.57 -11.52
N ASN A 197 3.75 -3.75 -11.98
CA ASN A 197 2.54 -3.60 -11.17
C ASN A 197 2.67 -4.41 -9.86
N PRO A 198 2.74 -3.75 -8.69
CA PRO A 198 2.81 -4.45 -7.41
C PRO A 198 1.52 -5.20 -7.06
N SER A 199 0.39 -4.78 -7.64
CA SER A 199 -0.88 -5.48 -7.62
C SER A 199 -1.64 -5.22 -8.92
N PRO A 200 -2.66 -6.02 -9.25
CA PRO A 200 -3.41 -5.87 -10.50
C PRO A 200 -4.06 -4.50 -10.73
N ASN A 201 -4.43 -3.77 -9.66
CA ASN A 201 -5.00 -2.41 -9.76
C ASN A 201 -3.98 -1.32 -9.46
N MET A 202 -2.69 -1.63 -9.51
CA MET A 202 -1.62 -0.66 -9.35
C MET A 202 -0.80 -0.54 -10.65
N PRO A 203 -1.42 -0.02 -11.73
CA PRO A 203 -0.85 -0.08 -13.07
C PRO A 203 0.29 0.91 -13.33
N SER A 204 0.42 1.94 -12.51
CA SER A 204 1.34 3.05 -12.76
C SER A 204 1.89 3.66 -11.47
N PRO A 205 3.05 4.35 -11.52
CA PRO A 205 3.51 5.21 -10.42
C PRO A 205 2.53 6.35 -10.10
N SER A 206 1.76 6.82 -11.09
CA SER A 206 0.71 7.83 -10.91
C SER A 206 -0.43 7.30 -10.03
N ALA A 207 -0.89 6.08 -10.28
CA ALA A 207 -1.85 5.40 -9.43
C ALA A 207 -1.30 5.23 -8.00
N ALA A 208 -0.02 4.87 -7.85
CA ALA A 208 0.63 4.75 -6.54
C ALA A 208 0.66 6.09 -5.81
N LEU A 209 0.88 7.21 -6.51
CA LEU A 209 0.86 8.55 -5.95
C LEU A 209 -0.53 8.97 -5.48
N CYS A 210 -1.59 8.66 -6.22
CA CYS A 210 -2.97 8.99 -5.83
C CYS A 210 -3.53 8.07 -4.73
N TYR A 211 -3.07 6.82 -4.69
CA TYR A 211 -3.58 5.74 -3.84
C TYR A 211 -3.72 6.07 -2.34
N PRO A 212 -2.76 6.75 -1.67
CA PRO A 212 -2.90 7.12 -0.25
C PRO A 212 -4.19 7.89 0.08
N GLY A 213 -4.68 8.72 -0.86
CA GLY A 213 -5.93 9.46 -0.69
C GLY A 213 -7.14 8.72 -1.25
N THR A 214 -7.03 8.20 -2.48
CA THR A 214 -8.18 7.65 -3.19
C THR A 214 -8.62 6.28 -2.67
N CYS A 215 -7.72 5.52 -2.04
CA CYS A 215 -8.08 4.24 -1.43
C CYS A 215 -9.00 4.40 -0.21
N LEU A 216 -9.09 5.59 0.41
CA LEU A 216 -10.08 5.85 1.46
C LEU A 216 -11.52 5.65 0.96
N ALA A 217 -11.76 5.86 -0.34
CA ALA A 217 -13.05 5.61 -0.95
C ALA A 217 -13.47 4.13 -0.86
N GLU A 218 -12.56 3.18 -0.68
CA GLU A 218 -12.92 1.77 -0.40
C GLU A 218 -13.80 1.63 0.85
N GLY A 219 -13.62 2.52 1.84
CA GLY A 219 -14.46 2.64 3.03
C GLY A 219 -15.78 3.37 2.81
N THR A 220 -16.20 3.59 1.56
CA THR A 220 -17.41 4.34 1.21
C THR A 220 -18.14 3.69 0.04
N ASN A 221 -19.33 4.17 -0.26
CA ASN A 221 -20.03 3.80 -1.49
C ASN A 221 -19.49 4.50 -2.76
N LEU A 222 -18.41 5.29 -2.70
CA LEU A 222 -17.78 5.90 -3.89
C LEU A 222 -16.90 4.88 -4.62
N SER A 223 -16.94 4.84 -5.95
CA SER A 223 -15.98 4.04 -6.74
C SER A 223 -14.64 4.74 -6.80
N GLU A 224 -13.58 4.02 -6.49
CA GLU A 224 -12.18 4.41 -6.65
C GLU A 224 -11.60 4.08 -8.04
N GLY A 225 -12.46 3.83 -9.03
CA GLY A 225 -12.06 3.58 -10.41
C GLY A 225 -11.60 2.15 -10.71
N ARG A 226 -11.62 1.22 -9.74
CA ARG A 226 -11.42 -0.21 -10.03
C ARG A 226 -12.44 -0.70 -11.07
N GLY A 227 -12.00 -1.61 -11.95
CA GLY A 227 -12.78 -2.02 -13.12
C GLY A 227 -12.67 -1.09 -14.33
N THR A 228 -11.68 -0.20 -14.35
CA THR A 228 -11.36 0.71 -15.47
C THR A 228 -9.86 0.69 -15.76
N GLU A 229 -9.42 1.43 -16.78
CA GLU A 229 -8.00 1.53 -17.16
C GLU A 229 -7.15 2.38 -16.19
N VAL A 230 -7.78 3.24 -15.38
CA VAL A 230 -7.10 4.21 -14.50
C VAL A 230 -7.59 4.11 -13.04
N PRO A 231 -7.50 2.94 -12.40
CA PRO A 231 -7.87 2.78 -10.99
C PRO A 231 -7.06 3.72 -10.09
N PHE A 232 -7.69 4.23 -9.03
CA PHE A 232 -7.14 5.17 -8.05
C PHE A 232 -6.78 6.56 -8.57
N GLU A 233 -6.77 6.78 -9.89
CA GLU A 233 -6.56 8.09 -10.51
C GLU A 233 -7.91 8.79 -10.80
N GLN A 234 -9.04 8.14 -10.52
CA GLN A 234 -10.38 8.72 -10.62
C GLN A 234 -11.30 8.22 -9.50
N MET A 235 -12.30 9.03 -9.16
CA MET A 235 -13.37 8.64 -8.24
C MET A 235 -14.74 9.11 -8.72
N GLY A 236 -15.77 8.30 -8.50
CA GLY A 236 -17.11 8.60 -9.00
C GLY A 236 -18.21 7.64 -8.54
N ALA A 237 -19.45 7.98 -8.88
CA ALA A 237 -20.63 7.16 -8.62
C ALA A 237 -21.77 7.51 -9.60
N PRO A 238 -22.83 6.68 -9.72
CA PRO A 238 -23.94 6.94 -10.64
C PRO A 238 -24.79 8.16 -10.27
N TRP A 239 -24.74 8.58 -9.00
CA TRP A 239 -25.48 9.72 -8.46
C TRP A 239 -24.67 11.03 -8.46
N ILE A 240 -23.39 10.99 -8.86
CA ILE A 240 -22.54 12.18 -8.96
C ILE A 240 -22.82 12.93 -10.27
N ARG A 241 -22.73 14.25 -10.21
CA ARG A 241 -22.60 15.12 -11.39
C ARG A 241 -21.15 15.54 -11.54
N GLY A 242 -20.44 14.99 -12.51
CA GLY A 242 -18.98 15.11 -12.61
C GLY A 242 -18.50 16.56 -12.72
N SER A 243 -19.15 17.37 -13.56
CA SER A 243 -18.82 18.79 -13.73
C SER A 243 -19.00 19.60 -12.46
N GLN A 244 -20.06 19.33 -11.69
CA GLN A 244 -20.32 20.03 -10.43
C GLN A 244 -19.25 19.71 -9.39
N LEU A 245 -18.86 18.43 -9.27
CA LEU A 245 -17.81 18.00 -8.35
C LEU A 245 -16.44 18.58 -8.74
N ALA A 246 -16.11 18.57 -10.03
CA ALA A 246 -14.87 19.15 -10.54
C ALA A 246 -14.79 20.66 -10.28
N GLU A 247 -15.89 21.40 -10.46
CA GLU A 247 -15.95 22.85 -10.19
C GLU A 247 -15.75 23.14 -8.70
N GLU A 248 -16.47 22.45 -7.82
CA GLU A 248 -16.32 22.60 -6.35
C GLU A 248 -14.88 22.29 -5.91
N LEU A 249 -14.24 21.24 -6.43
CA LEU A 249 -12.89 20.87 -6.04
C LEU A 249 -11.82 21.83 -6.60
N ASN A 250 -11.94 22.24 -7.86
CA ASN A 250 -11.01 23.20 -8.45
C ASN A 250 -11.11 24.58 -7.77
N ALA A 251 -12.31 24.97 -7.29
CA ALA A 251 -12.50 26.20 -6.53
C ALA A 251 -11.77 26.21 -5.16
N ARG A 252 -11.39 25.04 -4.64
CA ARG A 252 -10.60 24.91 -3.39
C ARG A 252 -9.12 25.26 -3.58
N GLY A 253 -8.62 25.33 -4.82
CA GLY A 253 -7.25 25.76 -5.11
C GLY A 253 -6.18 24.83 -4.51
N LEU A 254 -6.37 23.51 -4.58
CA LEU A 254 -5.39 22.55 -4.09
C LEU A 254 -4.13 22.56 -4.96
N ASP A 255 -2.96 22.58 -4.33
CA ASP A 255 -1.68 22.64 -5.03
C ASP A 255 -1.36 21.34 -5.78
N GLY A 256 -0.71 21.49 -6.93
CA GLY A 256 -0.19 20.37 -7.72
C GLY A 256 -1.23 19.47 -8.40
N ILE A 257 -2.52 19.81 -8.36
CA ILE A 257 -3.61 18.97 -8.90
C ILE A 257 -4.67 19.80 -9.66
N VAL A 258 -5.24 19.21 -10.70
CA VAL A 258 -6.46 19.69 -11.36
C VAL A 258 -7.48 18.55 -11.43
N PHE A 259 -8.75 18.86 -11.17
CA PHE A 259 -9.84 17.89 -11.28
C PHE A 259 -10.55 18.04 -12.63
N ARG A 260 -10.61 16.95 -13.40
CA ARG A 260 -11.35 16.90 -14.67
C ARG A 260 -12.64 16.11 -14.48
N PRO A 261 -13.80 16.60 -14.94
CA PRO A 261 -15.00 15.78 -14.95
C PRO A 261 -14.78 14.57 -15.85
N VAL A 262 -15.17 13.39 -15.39
CA VAL A 262 -15.03 12.13 -16.12
C VAL A 262 -16.32 11.33 -16.05
N SER A 263 -16.57 10.49 -17.05
CA SER A 263 -17.60 9.45 -17.01
C SER A 263 -16.98 8.12 -17.39
N PHE A 264 -17.27 7.09 -16.59
CA PHE A 264 -16.70 5.76 -16.75
C PHE A 264 -17.72 4.69 -16.37
N VAL A 265 -17.54 3.48 -16.87
CA VAL A 265 -18.33 2.30 -16.52
C VAL A 265 -17.37 1.27 -15.95
N PRO A 266 -17.42 0.97 -14.64
CA PRO A 266 -16.64 -0.11 -14.05
C PRO A 266 -17.06 -1.46 -14.63
N GLU A 267 -16.13 -2.19 -15.22
CA GLU A 267 -16.33 -3.53 -15.75
C GLU A 267 -15.54 -4.57 -14.95
N PRO A 268 -16.00 -5.83 -14.88
CA PRO A 268 -15.22 -6.91 -14.31
C PRO A 268 -13.91 -7.08 -15.09
N LEU A 269 -12.79 -6.91 -14.40
CA LEU A 269 -11.46 -7.19 -14.93
C LEU A 269 -10.79 -8.28 -14.06
N PRO A 270 -9.78 -9.00 -14.57
CA PRO A 270 -8.98 -9.90 -13.74
C PRO A 270 -8.42 -9.20 -12.50
N SER A 271 -8.13 -7.89 -12.59
CA SER A 271 -7.69 -7.08 -11.47
C SER A 271 -8.79 -6.79 -10.44
N ALA A 272 -10.04 -6.63 -10.89
CA ALA A 272 -11.18 -6.27 -10.06
C ALA A 272 -12.43 -7.02 -10.58
N PRO A 273 -12.70 -8.25 -10.11
CA PRO A 273 -13.81 -9.06 -10.61
C PRO A 273 -15.19 -8.54 -10.17
N ASN A 274 -15.24 -7.83 -9.04
CA ASN A 274 -16.46 -7.28 -8.45
C ASN A 274 -16.27 -5.79 -8.12
N PRO A 275 -16.08 -4.90 -9.11
CA PRO A 275 -15.91 -3.48 -8.85
C PRO A 275 -17.23 -2.86 -8.39
N LYS A 276 -17.16 -1.78 -7.62
CA LYS A 276 -18.34 -0.97 -7.27
C LYS A 276 -19.01 -0.46 -8.54
N TYR A 277 -20.34 -0.47 -8.56
CA TYR A 277 -21.15 -0.02 -9.70
C TYR A 277 -20.86 -0.75 -11.02
N ARG A 278 -20.53 -2.05 -10.94
CA ARG A 278 -20.33 -2.93 -12.11
C ARG A 278 -21.41 -2.73 -13.19
N GLY A 279 -21.00 -2.37 -14.39
CA GLY A 279 -21.87 -2.17 -15.56
C GLY A 279 -22.78 -0.94 -15.48
N ILE A 280 -22.62 -0.10 -14.46
CA ILE A 280 -23.40 1.12 -14.26
C ILE A 280 -22.51 2.31 -14.56
N ARG A 281 -23.03 3.26 -15.35
CA ARG A 281 -22.34 4.50 -15.66
C ARG A 281 -22.16 5.33 -14.39
N CYS A 282 -20.92 5.70 -14.11
CA CYS A 282 -20.52 6.66 -13.10
C CYS A 282 -20.13 7.98 -13.76
N GLU A 283 -20.33 9.07 -13.03
CA GLU A 283 -19.64 10.32 -13.25
C GLU A 283 -18.81 10.66 -12.02
N GLY A 284 -17.82 11.54 -12.20
CA GLY A 284 -16.93 11.92 -11.12
C GLY A 284 -15.78 12.79 -11.58
N VAL A 285 -14.64 12.62 -10.93
CA VAL A 285 -13.42 13.38 -11.22
C VAL A 285 -12.24 12.46 -11.50
N LEU A 286 -11.49 12.80 -12.55
CA LEU A 286 -10.13 12.32 -12.80
C LEU A 286 -9.15 13.28 -12.13
N LEU A 287 -8.18 12.73 -11.41
CA LEU A 287 -7.12 13.45 -10.72
C LEU A 287 -5.96 13.66 -11.71
N GLU A 288 -5.80 14.89 -12.21
CA GLU A 288 -4.73 15.25 -13.14
C GLU A 288 -3.58 15.93 -12.38
N VAL A 289 -2.63 15.14 -11.85
CA VAL A 289 -1.47 15.65 -11.09
C VAL A 289 -0.59 16.50 -12.01
N LYS A 290 -0.36 17.76 -11.63
CA LYS A 290 0.43 18.76 -12.37
C LYS A 290 1.82 18.96 -11.79
N ASP A 291 1.96 18.82 -10.49
CA ASP A 291 3.21 18.96 -9.76
C ASP A 291 3.22 17.93 -8.62
N LYS A 292 4.12 16.94 -8.71
CA LYS A 292 4.20 15.85 -7.74
C LYS A 292 4.76 16.31 -6.39
N ASP A 293 5.63 17.31 -6.39
CA ASP A 293 6.27 17.83 -5.17
C ASP A 293 5.27 18.66 -4.34
N ALA A 294 4.33 19.32 -5.01
CA ALA A 294 3.25 20.06 -4.37
C ALA A 294 2.02 19.21 -4.03
N PHE A 295 1.83 18.07 -4.72
CA PHE A 295 0.64 17.23 -4.57
C PHE A 295 0.61 16.46 -3.24
N GLN A 296 -0.47 16.65 -2.48
CA GLN A 296 -0.75 15.99 -1.21
C GLN A 296 -1.93 15.02 -1.37
N PRO A 297 -1.69 13.72 -1.70
CA PRO A 297 -2.75 12.77 -1.97
C PRO A 297 -3.73 12.56 -0.82
N VAL A 298 -3.27 12.49 0.44
CA VAL A 298 -4.17 12.20 1.55
C VAL A 298 -5.09 13.39 1.82
N ARG A 299 -4.52 14.61 1.85
CA ARG A 299 -5.31 15.85 1.94
C ARG A 299 -6.31 15.94 0.78
N THR A 300 -5.88 15.66 -0.44
CA THR A 300 -6.76 15.62 -1.62
C THR A 300 -7.93 14.65 -1.44
N GLY A 301 -7.67 13.43 -0.94
CA GLY A 301 -8.71 12.46 -0.60
C GLY A 301 -9.75 13.02 0.36
N VAL A 302 -9.32 13.69 1.44
CA VAL A 302 -10.23 14.35 2.41
C VAL A 302 -11.08 15.43 1.74
N HIS A 303 -10.50 16.28 0.89
CA HIS A 303 -11.29 17.29 0.17
C HIS A 303 -12.32 16.65 -0.76
N ILE A 304 -11.99 15.55 -1.44
CA ILE A 304 -12.95 14.87 -2.32
C ILE A 304 -14.10 14.28 -1.51
N LEU A 305 -13.82 13.55 -0.43
CA LEU A 305 -14.86 12.97 0.41
C LEU A 305 -15.75 14.06 1.05
N SER A 306 -15.16 15.15 1.52
CA SER A 306 -15.89 16.32 2.03
C SER A 306 -16.79 16.96 0.95
N ALA A 307 -16.27 17.20 -0.25
CA ALA A 307 -17.05 17.77 -1.35
C ALA A 307 -18.21 16.84 -1.75
N VAL A 308 -17.95 15.54 -1.82
CA VAL A 308 -18.96 14.53 -2.17
C VAL A 308 -20.06 14.48 -1.11
N GLY A 309 -19.71 14.40 0.18
CA GLY A 309 -20.68 14.39 1.28
C GLY A 309 -21.51 15.68 1.38
N LYS A 310 -20.92 16.83 1.03
CA LYS A 310 -21.62 18.12 0.96
C LYS A 310 -22.62 18.19 -0.22
N LEU A 311 -22.24 17.67 -1.38
CA LEU A 311 -22.98 17.87 -2.63
C LEU A 311 -24.04 16.79 -2.91
N PHE A 312 -23.84 15.58 -2.40
CA PHE A 312 -24.62 14.41 -2.79
C PHE A 312 -25.10 13.61 -1.57
N PRO A 313 -26.40 13.63 -1.25
CA PRO A 313 -26.95 12.97 -0.05
C PRO A 313 -26.90 11.43 -0.09
N GLU A 314 -26.65 10.84 -1.25
CA GLU A 314 -26.47 9.39 -1.42
C GLU A 314 -25.15 8.88 -0.86
N PHE A 315 -24.18 9.76 -0.59
CA PHE A 315 -22.87 9.38 -0.08
C PHE A 315 -22.96 8.77 1.31
N THR A 316 -22.32 7.61 1.50
CA THR A 316 -22.30 6.91 2.79
C THR A 316 -20.95 6.27 3.07
N PHE A 317 -20.60 6.22 4.36
CA PHE A 317 -19.45 5.50 4.87
C PHE A 317 -19.81 4.05 5.19
N TYR A 318 -18.86 3.15 4.97
CA TYR A 318 -18.81 1.83 5.57
C TYR A 318 -17.94 1.93 6.84
N GLU A 319 -18.53 2.41 7.94
CA GLU A 319 -17.84 2.87 9.16
C GLU A 319 -16.61 2.04 9.55
N ASP A 320 -16.78 0.75 9.88
CA ASP A 320 -15.67 -0.14 10.31
C ASP A 320 -14.55 -0.27 9.27
N ARG A 321 -14.89 -0.26 7.98
CA ARG A 321 -13.89 -0.34 6.90
C ARG A 321 -13.16 0.99 6.76
N PHE A 322 -13.90 2.10 6.77
CA PHE A 322 -13.30 3.43 6.65
C PHE A 322 -12.37 3.72 7.82
N ASP A 323 -12.81 3.47 9.05
CA ASP A 323 -12.05 3.81 10.25
C ASP A 323 -10.78 2.96 10.37
N ARG A 324 -10.77 1.73 9.86
CA ARG A 324 -9.54 0.92 9.73
C ARG A 324 -8.57 1.43 8.68
N LEU A 325 -9.07 1.91 7.53
CA LEU A 325 -8.24 2.49 6.48
C LEU A 325 -7.65 3.84 6.92
N ALA A 326 -8.50 4.70 7.50
CA ALA A 326 -8.10 5.97 8.09
C ALA A 326 -7.20 5.78 9.30
N GLY A 327 -7.41 4.72 10.08
CA GLY A 327 -6.69 4.42 11.31
C GLY A 327 -7.18 5.20 12.52
N THR A 328 -8.33 5.85 12.39
CA THR A 328 -9.07 6.59 13.41
C THR A 328 -10.51 6.76 12.94
N GLU A 329 -11.46 6.85 13.87
CA GLU A 329 -12.85 7.24 13.58
C GLU A 329 -12.99 8.76 13.41
N ASP A 330 -12.03 9.55 13.93
CA ASP A 330 -12.12 11.01 13.99
C ASP A 330 -12.22 11.63 12.59
N LEU A 331 -11.56 11.02 11.59
CA LEU A 331 -11.65 11.49 10.20
C LEU A 331 -13.08 11.35 9.65
N ARG A 332 -13.71 10.19 9.84
CA ARG A 332 -15.09 9.97 9.39
C ARG A 332 -16.05 10.91 10.11
N MET A 333 -15.96 10.95 11.44
CA MET A 333 -16.83 11.79 12.26
C MET A 333 -16.70 13.28 11.87
N ALA A 334 -15.49 13.76 11.63
CA ALA A 334 -15.28 15.14 11.20
C ALA A 334 -15.85 15.43 9.80
N LEU A 335 -15.77 14.47 8.87
CA LEU A 335 -16.40 14.58 7.54
C LEU A 335 -17.94 14.57 7.63
N GLU A 336 -18.51 13.70 8.48
CA GLU A 336 -19.96 13.63 8.74
C GLU A 336 -20.49 14.91 9.43
N ASP A 337 -19.71 15.48 10.34
CA ASP A 337 -19.96 16.77 10.99
C ASP A 337 -19.84 17.97 10.02
N GLY A 338 -19.36 17.74 8.79
CA GLY A 338 -19.16 18.80 7.81
C GLY A 338 -18.05 19.79 8.17
N ARG A 339 -17.05 19.36 8.96
CA ARG A 339 -15.90 20.21 9.31
C ARG A 339 -15.09 20.58 8.07
N ASP A 340 -14.42 21.73 8.14
CA ASP A 340 -13.55 22.17 7.06
C ASP A 340 -12.39 21.16 6.86
N PRO A 341 -12.12 20.70 5.63
CA PRO A 341 -11.03 19.77 5.36
C PRO A 341 -9.65 20.23 5.81
N GLU A 342 -9.36 21.54 5.78
CA GLU A 342 -8.06 22.05 6.24
C GLU A 342 -7.93 21.93 7.75
N ASP A 343 -9.01 22.16 8.50
CA ASP A 343 -9.03 21.97 9.95
C ASP A 343 -8.81 20.48 10.31
N ILE A 344 -9.41 19.57 9.54
CA ILE A 344 -9.20 18.12 9.69
C ILE A 344 -7.73 17.77 9.47
N VAL A 345 -7.13 18.23 8.36
CA VAL A 345 -5.73 17.94 8.02
C VAL A 345 -4.76 18.57 9.02
N ALA A 346 -5.02 19.80 9.46
CA ALA A 346 -4.23 20.49 10.47
C ALA A 346 -4.25 19.76 11.81
N GLY A 347 -5.34 19.06 12.15
CA GLY A 347 -5.46 18.25 13.36
C GLY A 347 -4.47 17.08 13.45
N TRP A 348 -3.86 16.65 12.34
CA TRP A 348 -2.88 15.56 12.34
C TRP A 348 -1.45 16.00 12.67
N LYS A 349 -1.21 17.30 12.76
CA LYS A 349 0.13 17.90 12.89
C LYS A 349 0.94 17.27 14.01
N ASP A 350 0.40 17.21 15.22
CA ASP A 350 1.14 16.72 16.40
C ASP A 350 1.55 15.24 16.23
N GLY A 351 0.66 14.41 15.67
CA GLY A 351 0.95 13.00 15.38
C GLY A 351 2.01 12.84 14.29
N LEU A 352 1.96 13.68 13.25
CA LEU A 352 2.95 13.69 12.17
C LEU A 352 4.32 14.18 12.64
N GLU A 353 4.37 15.21 13.50
CA GLU A 353 5.62 15.70 14.11
C GLU A 353 6.25 14.61 14.99
N ALA A 354 5.46 13.95 15.85
CA ALA A 354 5.95 12.84 16.66
C ALA A 354 6.49 11.67 15.80
N PHE A 355 5.81 11.34 14.70
CA PHE A 355 6.28 10.32 13.76
C PHE A 355 7.53 10.77 12.99
N GLN A 356 7.61 12.04 12.60
CA GLN A 356 8.75 12.62 11.92
C GLN A 356 10.01 12.51 12.79
N ASP A 357 9.92 12.84 14.07
CA ASP A 357 11.02 12.73 15.02
C ASP A 357 11.43 11.28 15.22
N LEU A 358 10.44 10.38 15.37
CA LEU A 358 10.69 8.96 15.53
C LEU A 358 11.40 8.33 14.32
N ARG A 359 11.01 8.68 13.09
CA ARG A 359 11.53 8.01 11.89
C ARG A 359 13.01 8.31 11.63
N ILE A 360 13.53 9.45 12.09
CA ILE A 360 14.93 9.86 11.90
C ILE A 360 15.90 8.78 12.41
N GLU A 361 15.57 8.10 13.49
CA GLU A 361 16.41 7.04 14.09
C GLU A 361 16.61 5.83 13.15
N TYR A 362 15.72 5.63 12.18
CA TYR A 362 15.67 4.43 11.33
C TYR A 362 15.92 4.72 9.85
N LEU A 363 16.14 5.99 9.46
CA LEU A 363 16.38 6.33 8.06
C LEU A 363 17.73 5.78 7.60
N LEU A 364 17.71 5.10 6.45
CA LEU A 364 18.88 4.48 5.83
C LEU A 364 19.42 5.31 4.67
N TYR A 365 18.66 6.30 4.21
CA TYR A 365 18.97 7.07 3.02
C TYR A 365 18.85 8.56 3.30
N THR A 366 19.57 9.37 2.53
CA THR A 366 19.59 10.83 2.63
C THR A 366 18.70 11.47 1.59
#